data_AF-A0A2E1KC02-F1
#
_entry.id   AF-A0A2E1KC02-F1
#
_cell.length_a   1.000
_cell.length_b   1.000
_cell.length_c   1.000
_cell.angle_alpha   90.00
_cell.angle_beta   90.00
_cell.angle_gamma   90.00
#
_symmetry.space_group_name_H-M   'P 1'
#
loop_
_entity.id
_entity.type
_entity.pdbx_description
1 polymer ?
#
loop_
_entity_poly.entity_id
_entity_poly.type
_entity_poly.pdbx_seq_one_letter_code
_entity_poly.pdbx_strand_id
1 'polypeptide(L)'
;MLPTAARKGASNFFSNVDDFNVLANSLFQLKFKNAVSDSTRIALNSTVGVLGLFDVARTAGFKKNTEDFGQSLAYWGVGSGPYMMLPIFGASSVRDSFGLLIDTAMNPIRFFDNLAVRSALFFLREIEARAFRLPLDNVVGGNPYIFVREAYFQRRDFLIRDGVSSGAFSEF
;
A
#
# COMPACT_ATOMS: atom_id res chain seq x y z
N MET A 1 -16.76 -1.23 -18.52
CA MET A 1 -16.47 -0.95 -17.09
C MET A 1 -16.80 -2.20 -16.28
N LEU A 2 -15.96 -2.61 -15.33
CA LEU A 2 -16.30 -3.74 -14.44
C LEU A 2 -17.45 -3.36 -13.50
N PRO A 3 -18.40 -4.27 -13.20
CA PRO A 3 -19.44 -4.04 -12.20
C PRO A 3 -18.83 -3.65 -10.84
N THR A 4 -19.47 -2.73 -10.13
CA THR A 4 -18.96 -2.17 -8.86
C THR A 4 -18.67 -3.25 -7.82
N ALA A 5 -19.51 -4.29 -7.74
CA ALA A 5 -19.31 -5.41 -6.83
C ALA A 5 -18.06 -6.24 -7.16
N ALA A 6 -17.85 -6.58 -8.44
CA ALA A 6 -16.67 -7.32 -8.90
C ALA A 6 -15.39 -6.50 -8.68
N ARG A 7 -15.42 -5.20 -8.98
CA ARG A 7 -14.30 -4.28 -8.72
C ARG A 7 -13.97 -4.24 -7.23
N LYS A 8 -14.98 -4.08 -6.37
CA LYS A 8 -14.78 -4.04 -4.92
C LYS A 8 -14.24 -5.36 -4.37
N GLY A 9 -14.73 -6.49 -4.86
CA GLY A 9 -14.24 -7.81 -4.48
C GLY A 9 -12.76 -8.01 -4.85
N ALA A 10 -12.36 -7.63 -6.07
CA ALA A 10 -10.96 -7.63 -6.48
C ALA A 10 -10.10 -6.72 -5.58
N SER A 11 -10.58 -5.50 -5.30
CA SER A 11 -9.91 -4.56 -4.40
C SER A 11 -9.66 -5.14 -3.02
N ASN A 12 -10.69 -5.77 -2.44
CA ASN A 12 -10.60 -6.39 -1.13
C ASN A 12 -9.63 -7.58 -1.16
N PHE A 13 -9.65 -8.38 -2.23
CA PHE A 13 -8.74 -9.51 -2.40
C PHE A 13 -7.28 -9.05 -2.41
N PHE A 14 -6.91 -8.08 -3.26
CA PHE A 14 -5.54 -7.55 -3.27
C PHE A 14 -5.19 -6.83 -1.97
N SER A 15 -6.16 -6.14 -1.37
CA SER A 15 -5.98 -5.53 -0.05
C SER A 15 -5.64 -6.57 1.02
N ASN A 16 -6.29 -7.74 1.01
CA ASN A 16 -6.03 -8.84 1.94
C ASN A 16 -4.66 -9.49 1.68
N VAL A 17 -4.27 -9.65 0.42
CA VAL A 17 -2.92 -10.11 0.05
C VAL A 17 -1.86 -9.13 0.55
N ASP A 18 -2.10 -7.83 0.41
CA ASP A 18 -1.17 -6.79 0.84
C ASP A 18 -1.05 -6.72 2.38
N ASP A 19 -2.10 -7.12 3.13
CA ASP A 19 -2.06 -7.17 4.60
C ASP A 19 -0.93 -8.11 5.11
N PHE A 20 -0.48 -9.10 4.34
CA PHE A 20 0.71 -9.93 4.68
C PHE A 20 2.02 -9.12 4.68
N ASN A 21 2.21 -8.26 3.69
CA ASN A 21 3.37 -7.36 3.65
C ASN A 21 3.29 -6.32 4.77
N VAL A 22 2.09 -5.81 5.06
CA VAL A 22 1.86 -4.87 6.16
C VAL A 22 2.18 -5.52 7.50
N LEU A 23 1.78 -6.78 7.72
CA LEU A 23 2.11 -7.54 8.92
C LEU A 23 3.63 -7.71 9.07
N ALA A 24 4.32 -8.17 8.03
CA ALA A 24 5.76 -8.37 8.06
C ALA A 24 6.51 -7.06 8.38
N ASN A 25 6.13 -5.96 7.75
CA ASN A 25 6.73 -4.65 7.99
C ASN A 25 6.37 -4.08 9.38
N SER A 26 5.15 -4.30 9.87
CA SER A 26 4.78 -3.95 11.25
C SER A 26 5.66 -4.66 12.27
N LEU A 27 5.98 -5.94 12.03
CA LEU A 27 6.91 -6.71 12.87
C LEU A 27 8.34 -6.16 12.77
N PHE A 28 8.83 -5.84 11.57
CA PHE A 28 10.15 -5.24 11.38
C PHE A 28 10.30 -3.87 12.03
N GLN A 29 9.22 -3.11 12.13
CA GLN A 29 9.15 -1.82 12.81
C GLN A 29 8.80 -1.96 14.31
N LEU A 30 8.70 -3.18 14.84
CA LEU A 30 8.34 -3.47 16.23
C LEU A 30 6.96 -2.92 16.67
N LYS A 31 6.05 -2.71 15.72
CA LYS A 31 4.68 -2.22 15.94
C LYS A 31 3.73 -3.38 16.25
N PHE A 32 3.90 -4.02 17.41
CA PHE A 32 3.16 -5.23 17.78
C PHE A 32 1.64 -5.07 17.77
N LYS A 33 1.12 -3.91 18.18
CA LYS A 33 -0.33 -3.63 18.15
C LYS A 33 -0.87 -3.68 16.71
N ASN A 34 -0.13 -3.13 15.75
CA ASN A 34 -0.50 -3.15 14.34
C ASN A 34 -0.43 -4.59 13.81
N ALA A 35 0.66 -5.30 14.11
CA ALA A 35 0.85 -6.70 13.71
C ALA A 35 -0.30 -7.61 14.19
N VAL A 36 -0.77 -7.47 15.43
CA VAL A 36 -1.93 -8.24 15.94
C VAL A 36 -3.21 -7.89 15.18
N SER A 37 -3.44 -6.60 14.92
CA SER A 37 -4.60 -6.15 14.12
C SER A 37 -4.55 -6.72 12.71
N ASP A 38 -3.42 -6.62 12.02
CA ASP A 38 -3.27 -7.08 10.63
C ASP A 38 -3.34 -8.61 10.52
N SER A 39 -2.77 -9.35 11.48
CA SER A 39 -2.93 -10.81 11.58
C SER A 39 -4.41 -11.19 11.70
N THR A 40 -5.17 -10.46 12.52
CA THR A 40 -6.60 -10.69 12.69
C THR A 40 -7.37 -10.38 11.40
N ARG A 41 -6.99 -9.31 10.69
CA ARG A 41 -7.57 -8.96 9.39
C ARG A 41 -7.37 -10.06 8.36
N ILE A 42 -6.13 -10.56 8.24
CA ILE A 42 -5.78 -11.67 7.34
C ILE A 42 -6.62 -12.90 7.68
N ALA A 43 -6.70 -13.27 8.96
CA ALA A 43 -7.44 -14.46 9.38
C ALA A 43 -8.94 -14.35 9.04
N LEU A 44 -9.60 -13.25 9.42
CA LEU A 44 -11.03 -13.05 9.18
C LEU A 44 -11.37 -12.94 7.70
N ASN A 45 -10.61 -12.14 6.95
CA ASN A 45 -10.89 -11.91 5.53
C ASN A 45 -10.57 -13.16 4.70
N SER A 46 -9.52 -13.91 5.03
CA SER A 46 -9.18 -15.13 4.28
C SER A 46 -10.14 -16.28 4.56
N THR A 47 -10.69 -16.39 5.78
CA THR A 47 -11.61 -17.47 6.17
C THR A 47 -13.08 -17.09 5.91
N VAL A 48 -13.62 -16.15 6.69
CA VAL A 48 -15.03 -15.72 6.64
C VAL A 48 -15.27 -14.84 5.41
N GLY A 49 -14.29 -14.01 5.05
CA GLY A 49 -14.36 -13.10 3.91
C GLY A 49 -14.14 -13.74 2.54
N VAL A 50 -14.07 -15.08 2.46
CA VAL A 50 -13.87 -15.85 1.22
C VAL A 50 -12.60 -15.39 0.50
N LEU A 51 -11.43 -15.73 1.05
CA LEU A 51 -10.11 -15.34 0.53
C LEU A 51 -9.88 -13.83 0.41
N GLY A 52 -10.65 -13.04 1.15
CA GLY A 52 -10.57 -11.58 1.14
C GLY A 52 -11.48 -10.90 0.13
N LEU A 53 -12.38 -11.61 -0.56
CA LEU A 53 -13.39 -10.95 -1.42
C LEU A 53 -14.31 -10.01 -0.61
N PHE A 54 -14.56 -10.33 0.66
CA PHE A 54 -15.31 -9.52 1.60
C PHE A 54 -14.43 -9.06 2.77
N ASP A 55 -14.38 -7.75 3.03
CA ASP A 55 -13.65 -7.16 4.16
C ASP A 55 -14.48 -7.25 5.46
N VAL A 56 -14.57 -8.47 5.99
CA VAL A 56 -15.28 -8.79 7.24
C VAL A 56 -14.57 -8.16 8.44
N ALA A 57 -13.23 -8.15 8.42
CA ALA A 57 -12.42 -7.60 9.51
C ALA A 57 -12.71 -6.12 9.78
N ARG A 58 -12.93 -5.32 8.72
CA ARG A 58 -13.34 -3.92 8.87
C ARG A 58 -14.68 -3.77 9.57
N THR A 59 -15.64 -4.64 9.27
CA THR A 59 -16.96 -4.63 9.92
C THR A 59 -16.85 -5.03 11.39
N ALA A 60 -15.89 -5.89 11.74
CA ALA A 60 -15.55 -6.25 13.11
C ALA A 60 -14.69 -5.20 13.86
N GLY A 61 -14.41 -4.04 13.25
CA GLY A 61 -13.71 -2.92 13.89
C GLY A 61 -12.19 -2.91 13.73
N PHE A 62 -11.60 -3.87 13.01
CA PHE A 62 -10.16 -3.88 12.74
C PHE A 62 -9.83 -2.93 11.58
N LYS A 63 -9.32 -1.75 11.92
CA LYS A 63 -8.84 -0.78 10.92
C LYS A 63 -7.60 -1.32 10.20
N LYS A 64 -7.51 -1.03 8.90
CA LYS A 64 -6.36 -1.39 8.08
C LYS A 64 -5.17 -0.48 8.40
N ASN A 65 -4.01 -1.09 8.65
CA ASN A 65 -2.75 -0.35 8.73
C ASN A 65 -2.09 -0.26 7.35
N THR A 66 -1.12 0.64 7.22
CA THR A 66 -0.40 0.88 5.96
C THR A 66 1.09 0.88 6.21
N GLU A 67 1.74 -0.26 5.99
CA GLU A 67 3.18 -0.41 6.15
C GLU A 67 3.78 -1.05 4.89
N ASP A 68 4.99 -0.60 4.54
CA ASP A 68 5.77 -1.12 3.42
C ASP A 68 7.25 -1.14 3.78
N PHE A 69 8.07 -1.84 3.00
CA PHE A 69 9.49 -2.00 3.33
C PHE A 69 10.26 -0.68 3.25
N GLY A 70 9.80 0.26 2.43
CA GLY A 70 10.36 1.62 2.42
C GLY A 70 10.15 2.36 3.75
N GLN A 71 8.98 2.19 4.38
CA GLN A 71 8.71 2.70 5.74
C GLN A 71 9.54 1.97 6.78
N SER A 72 9.70 0.65 6.66
CA SER A 72 10.59 -0.12 7.55
C SER A 72 12.04 0.37 7.48
N LEU A 73 12.55 0.64 6.28
CA LEU A 73 13.88 1.24 6.11
C LEU A 73 13.96 2.63 6.76
N ALA A 74 12.90 3.45 6.63
CA ALA A 74 12.84 4.76 7.25
C ALA A 74 12.85 4.68 8.80
N TYR A 75 12.13 3.72 9.37
CA TYR A 75 12.10 3.45 10.81
C TYR A 75 13.50 3.15 11.35
N TRP A 76 14.32 2.43 10.56
CA TRP A 76 15.73 2.15 10.88
C TRP A 76 16.72 3.24 10.46
N GLY A 77 16.23 4.44 10.10
CA GLY A 77 17.07 5.62 9.85
C GLY A 77 17.59 5.76 8.41
N VAL A 78 17.13 4.94 7.47
CA VAL A 78 17.51 5.07 6.06
C VAL A 78 16.77 6.27 5.44
N GLY A 79 17.54 7.24 4.95
CA GLY A 79 17.03 8.42 4.24
C GLY A 79 16.31 8.05 2.94
N SER A 80 15.42 8.92 2.46
CA SER A 80 14.65 8.69 1.22
C SER A 80 15.55 8.59 -0.03
N GLY A 81 16.59 9.43 -0.09
CA GLY A 81 17.39 9.62 -1.29
C GLY A 81 16.65 10.42 -2.38
N PRO A 82 17.22 10.49 -3.60
CA PRO A 82 16.62 11.22 -4.71
C PRO A 82 15.21 10.73 -5.07
N TYR A 83 14.36 11.68 -5.47
CA TYR A 83 13.06 11.38 -6.06
C TYR A 83 13.23 10.81 -7.47
N MET A 84 12.39 9.84 -7.82
CA MET A 84 12.31 9.28 -9.17
C MET A 84 10.88 8.88 -9.51
N MET A 85 10.53 9.01 -10.79
CA MET A 85 9.26 8.53 -11.32
C MET A 85 9.48 7.16 -11.96
N LEU A 86 8.99 6.10 -11.33
CA LEU A 86 9.07 4.75 -11.85
C LEU A 86 8.05 4.53 -12.97
N PRO A 87 8.41 3.81 -14.05
CA PRO A 87 7.42 3.32 -15.01
C PRO A 87 6.38 2.46 -14.28
N ILE A 88 5.10 2.64 -14.61
CA ILE A 88 3.94 1.90 -14.05
C ILE A 88 3.62 2.27 -12.59
N PHE A 89 4.61 2.21 -11.68
CA PHE A 89 4.41 2.41 -10.25
C PHE A 89 4.27 3.89 -9.84
N GLY A 90 4.87 4.81 -10.61
CA GLY A 90 4.77 6.25 -10.41
C GLY A 90 5.80 6.82 -9.42
N ALA A 91 5.38 7.81 -8.65
CA ALA A 91 6.24 8.58 -7.75
C ALA A 91 6.92 7.69 -6.69
N SER A 92 8.25 7.81 -6.56
CA SER A 92 9.05 7.02 -5.63
C SER A 92 10.32 7.78 -5.20
N SER A 93 11.05 7.22 -4.22
CA SER A 93 12.42 7.60 -3.86
C SER A 93 13.35 6.41 -4.08
N VAL A 94 14.68 6.59 -3.98
CA VAL A 94 15.61 5.45 -4.06
C VAL A 94 15.28 4.41 -2.98
N ARG A 95 15.10 4.84 -1.72
CA ARG A 95 14.72 3.94 -0.61
C ARG A 95 13.41 3.22 -0.90
N ASP A 96 12.40 3.96 -1.33
CA ASP A 96 11.06 3.40 -1.52
C ASP A 96 10.99 2.52 -2.77
N SER A 97 11.86 2.73 -3.76
CA SER A 97 12.02 1.84 -4.92
C SER A 97 12.66 0.51 -4.52
N PHE A 98 13.68 0.53 -3.64
CA PHE A 98 14.20 -0.70 -3.04
C PHE A 98 13.14 -1.39 -2.17
N GLY A 99 12.36 -0.62 -1.40
CA GLY A 99 11.24 -1.14 -0.63
C GLY A 99 10.23 -1.88 -1.49
N LEU A 100 9.81 -1.26 -2.60
CA LEU A 100 8.90 -1.84 -3.57
C LEU A 100 9.41 -3.18 -4.13
N LEU A 101 10.71 -3.30 -4.42
CA LEU A 101 11.29 -4.57 -4.90
C LEU A 101 11.12 -5.70 -3.87
N ILE A 102 11.41 -5.41 -2.59
CA ILE A 102 11.28 -6.37 -1.50
C ILE A 102 9.81 -6.73 -1.27
N ASP A 103 8.93 -5.73 -1.18
CA ASP A 103 7.49 -5.95 -1.01
C ASP A 103 6.90 -6.77 -2.16
N THR A 104 7.38 -6.55 -3.40
CA THR A 104 6.96 -7.33 -4.57
C THR A 104 7.49 -8.75 -4.55
N ALA A 105 8.68 -8.99 -3.97
CA ALA A 105 9.26 -10.32 -3.83
C ALA A 105 8.58 -11.13 -2.72
N MET A 106 8.18 -10.48 -1.63
CA MET A 106 7.49 -11.09 -0.48
C MET A 106 5.99 -11.29 -0.70
N ASN A 107 5.42 -10.66 -1.72
CA ASN A 107 3.98 -10.73 -1.97
C ASN A 107 3.52 -12.19 -2.22
N PRO A 108 2.48 -12.68 -1.53
CA PRO A 108 2.00 -14.05 -1.69
C PRO A 108 1.66 -14.47 -3.13
N ILE A 109 1.27 -13.52 -3.99
CA ILE A 109 0.97 -13.77 -5.40
C ILE A 109 2.21 -14.32 -6.17
N ARG A 110 3.43 -14.05 -5.70
CA ARG A 110 4.66 -14.57 -6.32
C ARG A 110 4.78 -16.10 -6.22
N PHE A 111 4.16 -16.71 -5.21
CA PHE A 111 4.28 -18.16 -4.95
C PHE A 111 3.34 -19.01 -5.81
N PHE A 112 2.50 -18.42 -6.67
CA PHE A 112 1.76 -19.19 -7.66
C PHE A 112 2.71 -19.70 -8.77
N ASP A 113 2.74 -21.02 -8.99
CA ASP A 113 3.61 -21.67 -9.97
C ASP A 113 3.29 -21.28 -11.42
N ASN A 114 2.03 -20.97 -11.71
CA ASN A 114 1.59 -20.65 -13.05
C ASN A 114 1.93 -19.20 -13.43
N LEU A 115 2.88 -19.04 -14.36
CA LEU A 115 3.32 -17.74 -14.86
C LEU A 115 2.18 -16.90 -15.46
N ALA A 116 1.23 -17.52 -16.16
CA ALA A 116 0.11 -16.81 -16.77
C ALA A 116 -0.81 -16.23 -15.68
N VAL A 117 -1.13 -17.00 -14.64
CA VAL A 117 -1.95 -16.54 -13.51
C VAL A 117 -1.24 -15.41 -12.76
N ARG A 118 0.04 -15.58 -12.45
CA ARG A 118 0.85 -14.56 -11.76
C ARG A 118 0.90 -13.25 -12.54
N SER A 119 1.13 -13.32 -13.84
CA SER A 119 1.22 -12.13 -14.70
C SER A 119 -0.14 -11.45 -14.83
N ALA A 120 -1.22 -12.23 -14.98
CA ALA A 120 -2.58 -11.70 -15.02
C ALA A 120 -2.96 -10.97 -13.73
N LEU A 121 -2.68 -11.58 -12.56
CA LEU A 121 -2.92 -10.96 -11.26
C LEU A 121 -2.10 -9.68 -11.06
N PHE A 122 -0.84 -9.68 -11.50
CA PHE A 122 0.01 -8.50 -11.46
C PHE A 122 -0.57 -7.35 -12.28
N PHE A 123 -0.89 -7.58 -13.56
CA PHE A 123 -1.46 -6.54 -14.41
C PHE A 123 -2.82 -6.06 -13.92
N LEU A 124 -3.66 -6.97 -13.42
CA LEU A 124 -4.98 -6.62 -12.90
C LEU A 124 -4.86 -5.70 -11.68
N ARG A 125 -3.92 -5.97 -10.77
CA ARG A 125 -3.61 -5.11 -9.63
C ARG A 125 -3.14 -3.72 -10.07
N GLU A 126 -2.23 -3.64 -11.03
CA GLU A 126 -1.68 -2.35 -11.49
C GLU A 126 -2.74 -1.51 -12.23
N ILE A 127 -3.56 -2.14 -13.06
CA ILE A 127 -4.69 -1.49 -13.74
C ILE A 127 -5.69 -0.96 -12.70
N GLU A 128 -6.01 -1.76 -11.70
CA GLU A 128 -6.90 -1.34 -10.62
C GLU A 128 -6.32 -0.15 -9.83
N ALA A 129 -5.04 -0.22 -9.47
CA ALA A 129 -4.34 0.83 -8.75
C ALA A 129 -4.31 2.15 -9.55
N ARG A 130 -4.09 2.09 -10.87
CA ARG A 130 -4.18 3.27 -11.74
C ARG A 130 -5.62 3.78 -11.82
N ALA A 131 -6.59 2.88 -12.01
CA ALA A 131 -8.00 3.25 -12.11
C ALA A 131 -8.51 4.00 -10.87
N PHE A 132 -8.03 3.64 -9.68
CA PHE A 132 -8.35 4.33 -8.43
C PHE A 132 -7.79 5.76 -8.38
N ARG A 133 -6.65 6.02 -9.03
CA ARG A 133 -5.98 7.33 -9.02
C ARG A 133 -6.45 8.28 -10.13
N LEU A 134 -7.04 7.76 -11.22
CA LEU A 134 -7.48 8.58 -12.36
C LEU A 134 -8.32 9.81 -11.99
N PRO A 135 -9.28 9.75 -11.03
CA PRO A 135 -10.05 10.94 -10.68
C PRO A 135 -9.22 12.07 -10.05
N LEU A 136 -8.07 11.75 -9.47
CA LEU A 136 -7.17 12.72 -8.84
C LEU A 136 -6.34 13.51 -9.87
N ASP A 137 -6.26 13.04 -11.11
CA ASP A 137 -5.52 13.74 -12.18
C ASP A 137 -6.09 15.15 -12.42
N ASN A 138 -7.38 15.38 -12.13
CA ASN A 138 -8.06 16.67 -12.26
C ASN A 138 -7.73 17.67 -11.12
N VAL A 139 -7.08 17.22 -10.05
CA VAL A 139 -6.69 18.06 -8.90
C VAL A 139 -5.26 18.59 -9.07
N VAL A 140 -4.52 18.08 -10.06
CA VAL A 140 -3.15 18.48 -10.34
C VAL A 140 -3.12 19.90 -10.89
N GLY A 141 -2.66 20.85 -10.07
CA GLY A 141 -2.46 22.25 -10.46
C GLY A 141 -1.01 22.54 -10.85
N GLY A 142 -0.82 23.45 -11.81
CA GLY A 142 0.51 23.94 -12.19
C GLY A 142 1.37 22.87 -12.90
N ASN A 143 2.63 22.71 -12.48
CA ASN A 143 3.54 21.72 -13.05
C ASN A 143 3.27 20.33 -12.44
N PRO A 144 2.78 19.35 -13.23
CA PRO A 144 2.39 18.04 -12.70
C PRO A 144 3.52 17.30 -12.00
N TYR A 145 4.74 17.42 -12.50
CA TYR A 145 5.89 16.70 -11.94
C TYR A 145 6.22 17.19 -10.53
N ILE A 146 6.28 18.51 -10.35
CA ILE A 146 6.58 19.13 -9.06
C ILE A 146 5.44 18.84 -8.08
N PHE A 147 4.18 19.02 -8.51
CA PHE A 147 3.01 18.76 -7.67
C PHE A 147 3.00 17.33 -7.14
N VAL A 148 3.19 16.34 -8.03
CA VAL A 148 3.21 14.92 -7.64
C VAL A 148 4.38 14.62 -6.71
N ARG A 149 5.56 15.21 -6.94
CA ARG A 149 6.73 15.03 -6.09
C ARG A 149 6.50 15.55 -4.67
N GLU A 150 5.96 16.75 -4.51
CA GLU A 150 5.71 17.33 -3.19
C GLU A 150 4.61 16.56 -2.45
N ALA A 151 3.51 16.23 -3.15
CA ALA A 151 2.45 15.40 -2.60
C ALA A 151 2.95 14.01 -2.18
N TYR A 152 3.89 13.44 -2.94
CA TYR A 152 4.56 12.19 -2.59
C TYR A 152 5.31 12.29 -1.27
N PHE A 153 6.22 13.27 -1.13
CA PHE A 153 7.02 13.40 0.10
C PHE A 153 6.15 13.73 1.32
N GLN A 154 5.20 14.64 1.17
CA GLN A 154 4.24 14.95 2.24
C GLN A 154 3.49 13.70 2.71
N ARG A 155 3.01 12.87 1.78
CA ARG A 155 2.35 11.62 2.11
C ARG A 155 3.31 10.60 2.75
N ARG A 156 4.54 10.47 2.25
CA ARG A 156 5.52 9.53 2.83
C ARG A 156 5.89 9.91 4.26
N ASP A 157 6.11 11.19 4.53
CA ASP A 157 6.41 11.66 5.88
C ASP A 157 5.24 11.42 6.84
N PHE A 158 4.00 11.60 6.37
CA PHE A 158 2.80 11.27 7.14
C PHE A 158 2.72 9.77 7.47
N LEU A 159 3.01 8.89 6.49
CA LEU A 159 2.95 7.44 6.68
C LEU A 159 4.04 6.94 7.64
N ILE A 160 5.29 7.39 7.45
CA ILE A 160 6.44 7.02 8.31
C ILE A 160 6.20 7.42 9.77
N ARG A 161 5.41 8.48 10.01
CA ARG A 161 5.06 8.98 11.33
C ARG A 161 3.72 8.46 11.85
N ASP A 162 3.21 7.37 11.30
CA ASP A 162 1.96 6.72 11.75
C ASP A 162 0.74 7.65 11.74
N GLY A 163 0.71 8.57 10.79
CA GLY A 163 -0.37 9.54 10.64
C GLY A 163 -0.31 10.73 11.60
N VAL A 164 0.80 10.90 12.33
CA VAL A 164 1.07 12.13 13.09
C VAL A 164 1.65 13.18 12.13
N SER A 165 0.80 14.12 11.71
CA SER A 165 1.28 15.31 10.99
C SER A 165 2.08 16.18 11.96
N SER A 166 3.33 16.51 11.65
CA SER A 166 3.97 17.68 12.25
C SER A 166 3.23 18.90 11.72
N GLY A 167 2.24 19.37 12.47
CA GLY A 167 1.53 20.57 12.12
C GLY A 167 2.50 21.75 12.15
N ALA A 168 2.80 22.32 11.00
CA ALA A 168 3.14 23.74 10.89
C ALA A 168 1.90 24.64 11.19
N PHE A 169 0.92 24.11 11.93
CA PHE A 169 -0.34 24.72 12.32
C PHE A 169 -0.65 24.48 13.81
N SER A 170 0.34 24.03 14.62
CA SER A 170 0.19 23.99 16.08
C SER A 170 0.54 25.32 16.77
N GLU A 171 0.86 26.37 16.00
CA GLU A 171 1.21 27.70 16.51
C GLU A 171 0.29 28.82 15.97
N PHE A 172 -0.98 28.51 15.66
CA PHE A 172 -2.03 29.51 15.49
C PHE A 172 -3.31 29.08 16.21
#